data_AF-A0AAW9EAH3-F1
#
_entry.id   AF-A0AAW9EAH3-F1
#
_cell.length_a   1.000
_cell.length_b   1.000
_cell.length_c   1.000
_cell.angle_alpha   90.00
_cell.angle_beta   90.00
_cell.angle_gamma   90.00
#
_symmetry.space_group_name_H-M   'P 1'
#
loop_
_entity.id
_entity.type
_entity.pdbx_description
1 polymer ?
#
loop_
_entity_poly.entity_id
_entity_poly.type
_entity_poly.pdbx_seq_one_letter_code
_entity_poly.pdbx_strand_id
1 'polypeptide(L)'
;MNKTLLAIIGLLGLVDIFCMASLYYSTSMITWMHVNTYFMFIGSVFSAGAVITLLITSIRVKAFADGELAKKIVLSALVGIFLAVTIRMAEQPLYLSWMSEIQLTNDAITFPHTPIIAYNETFGLRISAWILSIMSILMMVYCLYIY
;
A
#
# COMPACT_ATOMS: atom_id res chain seq x y z
N MET A 1 -16.85 5.58 -21.19
CA MET A 1 -17.21 5.07 -19.84
C MET A 1 -17.83 6.19 -19.04
N ASN A 2 -18.97 5.96 -18.37
CA ASN A 2 -19.66 7.00 -17.60
C ASN A 2 -18.83 7.34 -16.34
N LYS A 3 -18.46 8.62 -16.16
CA LYS A 3 -17.61 9.09 -15.04
C LYS A 3 -18.24 8.77 -13.67
N THR A 4 -19.56 8.87 -13.57
CA THR A 4 -20.30 8.55 -12.35
C THR A 4 -20.21 7.07 -12.01
N LEU A 5 -20.32 6.20 -13.03
CA LEU A 5 -20.18 4.76 -12.83
C LEU A 5 -18.76 4.40 -12.37
N LEU A 6 -17.73 5.01 -12.97
CA LEU A 6 -16.34 4.81 -12.55
C LEU A 6 -16.10 5.23 -11.10
N ALA A 7 -16.66 6.38 -10.69
CA ALA A 7 -16.56 6.85 -9.31
C ALA A 7 -17.26 5.91 -8.33
N ILE A 8 -18.44 5.40 -8.67
CA ILE A 8 -19.18 4.43 -7.85
C ILE A 8 -18.39 3.12 -7.71
N ILE A 9 -17.85 2.58 -8.80
CA ILE A 9 -17.04 1.34 -8.76
C ILE A 9 -15.79 1.56 -7.91
N GLY A 10 -15.12 2.71 -8.06
CA GLY A 10 -13.96 3.06 -7.23
C GLY A 10 -14.30 3.13 -5.74
N LEU A 11 -15.43 3.77 -5.40
CA LEU A 11 -15.91 3.83 -4.01
C LEU A 11 -16.23 2.45 -3.45
N LEU A 12 -16.97 1.62 -4.20
CA LEU A 12 -17.30 0.25 -3.79
C LEU A 12 -16.04 -0.59 -3.59
N GLY A 13 -15.03 -0.44 -4.45
CA GLY A 13 -13.74 -1.10 -4.27
C GLY A 13 -13.02 -0.67 -2.98
N LEU A 14 -13.08 0.61 -2.61
CA LEU A 14 -12.52 1.07 -1.33
C LEU A 14 -13.28 0.51 -0.13
N VAL A 15 -14.61 0.42 -0.21
CA VAL A 15 -15.43 -0.22 0.84
C VAL A 15 -15.08 -1.69 0.98
N ASP A 16 -14.90 -2.42 -0.12
CA ASP A 16 -14.52 -3.84 -0.10
C ASP A 16 -13.17 -4.06 0.60
N ILE A 17 -12.17 -3.23 0.27
CA ILE A 17 -10.86 -3.27 0.92
C ILE A 17 -10.94 -2.94 2.41
N PHE A 18 -11.78 -1.98 2.79
CA PHE A 18 -12.04 -1.66 4.20
C PHE A 18 -12.70 -2.84 4.93
N CYS A 19 -13.69 -3.48 4.32
CA CYS A 19 -14.34 -4.67 4.86
C CYS A 19 -13.33 -5.82 5.04
N MET A 20 -12.46 -6.05 4.05
CA MET A 20 -11.41 -7.07 4.17
C MET A 20 -10.43 -6.76 5.30
N ALA A 21 -9.96 -5.51 5.40
CA ALA A 21 -9.09 -5.09 6.51
C ALA A 21 -9.78 -5.26 7.88
N SER A 22 -11.09 -4.99 7.97
CA SER A 22 -11.90 -5.17 9.18
C SER A 22 -11.99 -6.64 9.59
N LEU A 23 -12.16 -7.55 8.63
CA LEU A 23 -12.13 -8.99 8.90
C LEU A 23 -10.82 -9.39 9.55
N TYR A 24 -9.68 -8.97 8.99
CA TYR A 24 -8.34 -9.23 9.54
C TYR A 24 -8.15 -8.60 10.93
N TYR A 25 -8.59 -7.36 11.11
CA TYR A 25 -8.51 -6.65 12.39
C TYR A 25 -9.27 -7.35 13.52
N SER A 26 -10.43 -7.92 13.21
CA SER A 26 -11.26 -8.64 14.17
C SER A 26 -10.89 -10.12 14.33
N THR A 27 -9.89 -10.63 13.60
CA THR A 27 -9.40 -12.00 13.83
C THR A 27 -8.64 -12.11 15.15
N SER A 28 -8.54 -13.33 15.71
CA SER A 28 -7.68 -13.59 16.87
C SER A 28 -6.18 -13.73 16.53
N MET A 29 -5.74 -13.25 15.36
CA MET A 29 -4.34 -13.30 14.95
C MET A 29 -3.66 -11.98 15.30
N ILE A 30 -2.83 -12.00 16.34
CA ILE A 30 -2.19 -10.82 16.96
C ILE A 30 -1.59 -9.84 15.93
N THR A 31 -0.94 -10.33 14.88
CA THR A 31 -0.28 -9.48 13.87
C THR A 31 -1.25 -8.65 13.01
N TRP A 32 -2.55 -8.92 13.06
CA TRP A 32 -3.55 -8.21 12.29
C TRP A 32 -4.50 -7.37 13.16
N MET A 33 -4.48 -7.56 14.49
CA MET A 33 -5.34 -6.88 15.46
C MET A 33 -4.89 -5.44 15.79
N HIS A 34 -4.39 -4.71 14.80
CA HIS A 34 -3.90 -3.34 14.95
C HIS A 34 -4.33 -2.46 13.77
N VAL A 35 -4.40 -1.14 13.96
CA VAL A 35 -4.80 -0.19 12.91
C VAL A 35 -3.87 -0.25 11.69
N ASN A 36 -2.62 -0.67 11.89
CA ASN A 36 -1.65 -1.00 10.84
C ASN A 36 -2.24 -1.88 9.71
N THR A 37 -3.15 -2.79 10.02
CA THR A 37 -3.85 -3.61 9.01
C THR A 37 -4.55 -2.75 7.97
N TYR A 38 -5.29 -1.72 8.39
CA TYR A 38 -5.96 -0.80 7.46
C TYR A 38 -4.96 -0.01 6.61
N PHE A 39 -3.90 0.51 7.23
CA PHE A 39 -2.86 1.24 6.51
C PHE A 39 -2.18 0.37 5.45
N MET A 40 -1.87 -0.89 5.78
CA MET A 40 -1.22 -1.81 4.85
C MET A 40 -2.13 -2.17 3.67
N PHE A 41 -3.41 -2.47 3.92
CA PHE A 41 -4.37 -2.79 2.86
C PHE A 41 -4.64 -1.58 1.96
N ILE A 42 -5.10 -0.46 2.52
CA ILE A 42 -5.48 0.72 1.75
C ILE A 42 -4.26 1.29 1.02
N GLY A 43 -3.12 1.42 1.70
CA GLY A 43 -1.92 1.95 1.07
C GLY A 43 -1.37 1.03 -0.03
N SER A 44 -1.60 -0.30 0.05
CA SER A 44 -1.25 -1.22 -1.06
C SER A 44 -2.10 -0.98 -2.31
N VAL A 45 -3.39 -0.68 -2.14
CA VAL A 45 -4.31 -0.43 -3.24
C VAL A 45 -3.95 0.88 -3.94
N PHE A 46 -3.63 1.93 -3.18
CA PHE A 46 -3.20 3.19 -3.77
C PHE A 46 -1.84 3.07 -4.48
N SER A 47 -0.87 2.37 -3.91
CA SER A 47 0.44 2.23 -4.56
C SER A 47 0.37 1.30 -5.78
N ALA A 48 -0.11 0.06 -5.63
CA ALA A 48 -0.19 -0.91 -6.71
C ALA A 48 -1.22 -0.49 -7.77
N GLY A 49 -2.38 0.00 -7.35
CA GLY A 49 -3.44 0.47 -8.25
C GLY A 49 -2.98 1.63 -9.12
N ALA A 50 -2.24 2.60 -8.56
CA ALA A 50 -1.65 3.69 -9.34
C ALA A 50 -0.61 3.18 -10.35
N VAL A 51 0.29 2.28 -9.94
CA VAL A 51 1.29 1.69 -10.85
C VAL A 51 0.64 0.89 -11.98
N ILE A 52 -0.34 0.03 -11.66
CA ILE A 52 -1.07 -0.75 -12.66
C ILE A 52 -1.83 0.17 -13.62
N THR A 53 -2.47 1.22 -13.10
CA THR A 53 -3.17 2.21 -13.93
C THR A 53 -2.19 2.91 -14.88
N LEU A 54 -1.03 3.34 -14.39
CA LEU A 54 0.02 3.92 -15.23
C LEU A 54 0.53 2.92 -16.28
N LEU A 55 0.71 1.65 -15.92
CA LEU A 55 1.15 0.62 -16.86
C LEU A 55 0.13 0.42 -17.98
N ILE A 56 -1.15 0.26 -17.64
CA ILE A 56 -2.23 0.07 -18.63
C ILE A 56 -2.41 1.30 -19.51
N THR A 57 -2.34 2.49 -18.92
CA THR A 57 -2.51 3.75 -19.64
C THR A 57 -1.30 4.08 -20.51
N SER A 58 -0.07 3.84 -20.06
CA SER A 58 1.14 4.09 -20.85
C SER A 58 1.18 3.34 -22.18
N ILE A 59 0.60 2.13 -22.24
CA ILE A 59 0.44 1.34 -23.47
C ILE A 59 -0.48 2.04 -24.49
N ARG A 60 -1.48 2.82 -24.03
CA ARG A 60 -2.53 3.41 -24.88
C ARG A 60 -2.34 4.91 -25.12
N VAL A 61 -1.63 5.60 -24.24
CA VAL A 61 -1.56 7.08 -24.17
C VAL A 61 -0.67 7.68 -25.26
N LYS A 62 0.31 6.94 -25.78
CA LYS A 62 1.25 7.42 -26.80
C LYS A 62 0.58 7.93 -28.09
N ALA A 63 -0.66 7.51 -28.36
CA ALA A 63 -1.42 7.89 -29.56
C ALA A 63 -2.36 9.09 -29.35
N PHE A 64 -2.64 9.51 -28.10
CA PHE A 64 -3.74 10.43 -27.80
C PHE A 64 -3.43 11.56 -26.81
N ALA A 65 -2.29 11.55 -26.13
CA ALA A 65 -1.95 12.59 -25.16
C ALA A 65 -0.72 13.40 -25.57
N ASP A 66 -0.81 14.71 -25.35
CA ASP A 66 0.32 15.62 -25.39
C ASP A 66 1.34 15.29 -24.28
N GLY A 67 2.61 15.57 -24.53
CA GLY A 67 3.71 15.29 -23.62
C GLY A 67 3.54 15.98 -22.26
N GLU A 68 3.02 17.21 -22.23
CA GLU A 68 2.78 17.93 -20.97
C GLU A 68 1.66 17.30 -20.14
N LEU A 69 0.57 16.86 -20.79
CA LEU A 69 -0.54 16.19 -20.12
C LEU A 69 -0.10 14.83 -19.55
N ALA A 70 0.70 14.08 -20.30
CA ALA A 70 1.27 12.82 -19.85
C ALA A 70 2.14 13.01 -18.59
N LYS A 71 2.99 14.04 -18.57
CA LYS A 71 3.81 14.37 -17.38
C LYS A 71 2.93 14.68 -16.16
N LYS A 72 1.87 15.48 -16.32
CA LYS A 72 0.94 15.81 -15.22
C LYS A 72 0.24 14.56 -14.67
N ILE A 73 -0.19 13.64 -15.54
CA ILE A 73 -0.82 12.37 -15.13
C ILE A 73 0.17 11.53 -14.32
N VAL A 74 1.39 11.31 -14.83
CA VAL A 74 2.41 10.52 -14.11
C VAL A 74 2.78 11.18 -12.78
N LEU A 75 2.94 12.51 -12.75
CA LEU A 75 3.25 13.24 -11.51
C LEU A 75 2.14 13.06 -10.47
N SER A 76 0.87 13.20 -10.86
CA SER A 76 -0.26 13.01 -9.93
C SER A 76 -0.30 11.59 -9.34
N ALA A 77 -0.03 10.57 -10.16
CA ALA A 77 0.06 9.19 -9.70
C ALA A 77 1.26 8.98 -8.78
N LEU A 78 2.41 9.59 -9.07
CA LEU A 78 3.60 9.54 -8.21
C LEU A 78 3.35 10.16 -6.84
N VAL A 79 2.65 11.30 -6.76
CA VAL A 79 2.25 11.89 -5.48
C VAL A 79 1.38 10.93 -4.69
N GLY A 80 0.41 10.27 -5.33
CA GLY A 80 -0.43 9.25 -4.69
C GLY A 80 0.37 8.06 -4.18
N ILE A 81 1.29 7.52 -4.98
CA ILE A 81 2.19 6.41 -4.60
C ILE A 81 3.09 6.83 -3.44
N PHE A 82 3.69 8.01 -3.51
CA PHE A 82 4.55 8.54 -2.46
C PHE A 82 3.80 8.64 -1.13
N LEU A 83 2.62 9.28 -1.11
CA LEU A 83 1.81 9.39 0.11
C LEU A 83 1.43 8.01 0.66
N ALA A 84 1.00 7.09 -0.20
CA ALA A 84 0.64 5.73 0.22
C ALA A 84 1.81 4.95 0.83
N VAL A 85 3.00 5.07 0.24
CA VAL A 85 4.24 4.44 0.75
C VAL A 85 4.66 5.09 2.07
N THR A 86 4.73 6.42 2.11
CA THR A 86 5.16 7.17 3.31
C THR A 86 4.24 6.94 4.50
N ILE A 87 2.92 6.95 4.31
CA ILE A 87 1.97 6.70 5.39
C ILE A 87 2.16 5.29 5.96
N ARG A 88 2.32 4.27 5.11
CA ARG A 88 2.58 2.90 5.60
C ARG A 88 3.93 2.78 6.31
N MET A 89 4.96 3.47 5.84
CA MET A 89 6.25 3.53 6.52
C MET A 89 6.15 4.22 7.88
N ALA A 90 5.35 5.28 7.99
CA ALA A 90 5.18 6.06 9.22
C ALA A 90 4.41 5.30 10.31
N GLU A 91 3.48 4.43 9.92
CA GLU A 91 2.74 3.56 10.86
C GLU A 91 3.61 2.40 11.38
N GLN A 92 4.62 2.00 10.62
CA GLN A 92 5.43 0.81 10.90
C GLN A 92 6.13 0.84 12.28
N PRO A 93 6.72 1.96 12.76
CA PRO A 93 7.30 2.06 14.10
C PRO A 93 6.26 1.94 15.22
N LEU A 94 5.09 2.57 15.07
CA LEU A 94 4.01 2.52 16.07
C LEU A 94 3.47 1.10 16.23
N TYR A 95 3.34 0.39 15.10
CA TYR A 95 2.94 -1.01 15.10
C TYR A 95 3.99 -1.92 15.76
N LEU A 96 5.29 -1.67 15.52
CA LEU A 96 6.36 -2.44 16.14
C LEU A 96 6.44 -2.21 17.65
N SER A 97 6.25 -0.97 18.13
CA SER A 97 6.21 -0.70 19.57
C SER A 97 5.02 -1.40 20.23
N TRP A 98 3.84 -1.30 19.64
CA TRP A 98 2.64 -2.00 20.12
C TRP A 98 2.84 -3.53 20.18
N MET A 99 3.42 -4.13 19.14
CA MET A 99 3.69 -5.57 19.15
C MET A 99 4.67 -6.00 20.23
N SER A 100 5.67 -5.18 20.55
CA SER A 100 6.62 -5.50 21.62
C SER A 100 5.96 -5.53 23.00
N GLU A 101 4.96 -4.68 23.23
CA GLU A 101 4.18 -4.64 24.48
C GLU A 101 3.20 -5.82 24.56
N ILE A 102 2.52 -6.14 23.45
CA ILE A 102 1.53 -7.22 23.42
C ILE A 102 2.20 -8.60 23.58
N GLN A 103 3.44 -8.78 23.10
CA GLN A 103 4.19 -10.02 23.24
C GLN A 103 4.48 -10.38 24.70
N LEU A 104 4.57 -9.38 25.59
CA LEU A 104 4.83 -9.58 27.02
C LEU A 104 3.58 -9.92 27.83
N THR A 105 2.39 -9.68 27.27
CA THR A 105 1.11 -9.72 28.01
C THR A 105 0.16 -10.79 27.51
N ASN A 106 0.43 -11.40 26.35
CA ASN A 106 -0.50 -12.29 25.67
C ASN A 106 0.01 -13.73 25.69
N ASP A 107 -0.34 -14.47 26.75
CA ASP A 107 -0.12 -15.92 26.90
C ASP A 107 -1.18 -16.77 26.16
N ALA A 108 -1.96 -16.17 25.25
CA ALA A 108 -3.04 -16.85 24.55
C ALA A 108 -2.50 -17.83 23.48
N ILE A 109 -2.20 -19.05 23.93
CA ILE A 109 -1.85 -20.25 23.16
C ILE A 109 -3.09 -20.77 22.41
N THR A 110 -3.81 -19.92 21.66
CA THR A 110 -5.03 -20.37 20.97
C THR A 110 -4.71 -21.01 19.62
N PHE A 111 -3.56 -20.69 19.02
CA PHE A 111 -3.07 -21.34 17.80
C PHE A 111 -1.60 -21.75 17.97
N PRO A 112 -1.20 -22.97 17.54
CA PRO A 112 0.19 -23.45 17.62
C PRO A 112 1.13 -22.70 16.66
N HIS A 113 0.59 -21.82 15.83
CA HIS A 113 1.36 -20.92 14.99
C HIS A 113 1.85 -19.75 15.83
N THR A 114 3.11 -19.38 15.66
CA THR A 114 3.74 -18.23 16.30
C THR A 114 3.74 -17.05 15.32
N PRO A 115 2.61 -16.32 15.14
CA PRO A 115 2.46 -15.30 14.11
C PRO A 115 3.51 -14.18 14.23
N ILE A 116 3.96 -13.89 15.45
CA ILE A 116 5.05 -12.94 15.73
C ILE A 116 6.39 -13.43 15.17
N ILE A 117 6.70 -14.72 15.29
CA ILE A 117 7.94 -15.29 14.74
C ILE A 117 7.90 -15.21 13.20
N ALA A 118 6.80 -15.64 12.58
CA ALA A 118 6.62 -15.53 11.13
C ALA A 118 6.69 -14.06 10.65
N TYR A 119 6.15 -13.13 11.43
CA TYR A 119 6.31 -11.70 11.16
C TYR A 119 7.77 -11.25 11.27
N ASN A 120 8.53 -11.72 12.24
CA ASN A 120 9.95 -11.37 12.38
C ASN A 120 10.80 -11.94 11.24
N GLU A 121 10.52 -13.16 10.78
CA GLU A 121 11.20 -13.79 9.64
C GLU A 121 11.04 -13.02 8.33
N THR A 122 9.92 -12.30 8.17
CA THR A 122 9.67 -11.46 6.98
C THR A 122 10.29 -10.06 7.07
N PHE A 123 11.11 -9.76 8.09
CA PHE A 123 11.77 -8.46 8.24
C PHE A 123 12.60 -8.08 7.02
N GLY A 124 13.42 -9.00 6.51
CA GLY A 124 14.25 -8.75 5.32
C GLY A 124 13.41 -8.38 4.08
N LEU A 125 12.30 -9.10 3.88
CA LEU A 125 11.36 -8.80 2.80
C LEU A 125 10.73 -7.41 2.96
N ARG A 126 10.30 -7.02 4.16
CA ARG A 126 9.75 -5.68 4.40
C ARG A 126 10.75 -4.58 4.07
N ILE A 127 11.98 -4.69 4.58
CA ILE A 127 13.03 -3.69 4.31
C ILE A 127 13.36 -3.61 2.82
N SER A 128 13.49 -4.75 2.14
CA SER A 128 13.72 -4.76 0.69
C SER A 128 12.58 -4.10 -0.10
N ALA A 129 11.33 -4.32 0.31
CA ALA A 129 10.17 -3.70 -0.33
C ALA A 129 10.15 -2.18 -0.13
N TRP A 130 10.54 -1.68 1.04
CA TRP A 130 10.67 -0.24 1.30
C TRP A 130 11.77 0.39 0.45
N ILE A 131 12.95 -0.23 0.41
CA ILE A 131 14.08 0.23 -0.40
C ILE A 131 13.68 0.27 -1.88
N LEU A 132 13.08 -0.81 -2.38
CA LEU A 132 12.61 -0.89 -3.76
C LEU A 132 11.58 0.20 -4.07
N SER A 133 10.61 0.42 -3.18
CA SER A 133 9.58 1.44 -3.36
C SER A 133 10.19 2.85 -3.48
N ILE A 134 11.14 3.18 -2.61
CA ILE A 134 11.84 4.48 -2.64
C ILE A 134 12.64 4.63 -3.94
N MET A 135 13.42 3.60 -4.31
CA MET A 135 14.20 3.61 -5.55
C MET A 135 13.30 3.78 -6.78
N SER A 136 12.17 3.08 -6.84
CA SER A 136 11.22 3.19 -7.95
C SER A 136 10.62 4.59 -8.06
N ILE A 137 10.25 5.22 -6.94
CA ILE A 137 9.74 6.60 -6.93
C ILE A 137 10.82 7.57 -7.46
N LEU A 138 12.05 7.48 -6.94
CA LEU A 138 13.16 8.33 -7.37
C LEU A 138 13.48 8.14 -8.86
N MET A 139 13.52 6.90 -9.33
CA MET A 139 13.76 6.57 -10.73
C MET A 139 12.68 7.17 -11.63
N MET A 140 11.40 7.07 -11.25
CA MET A 140 10.30 7.61 -12.04
C MET A 140 10.31 9.14 -12.09
N VAL A 141 10.65 9.80 -10.97
CA VAL A 141 10.84 11.26 -10.93
C VAL A 141 12.00 11.69 -11.84
N TYR A 142 13.13 10.97 -11.80
CA TYR A 142 14.27 11.22 -12.67
C TYR A 142 13.89 11.09 -14.16
N CYS A 143 13.13 10.05 -14.53
CA CYS A 143 12.64 9.87 -15.88
C CYS A 143 11.76 11.05 -16.35
N LEU A 144 10.92 11.61 -15.48
CA LEU A 144 10.09 12.79 -15.80
C LEU A 144 10.89 14.08 -16.00
N TYR A 145 12.08 14.19 -15.39
CA TYR A 145 12.92 15.36 -15.52
C TYR A 145 13.73 15.36 -16.82
N ILE A 146 14.18 14.18 -17.26
CA ILE A 146 15.01 14.03 -18.47
C ILE A 146 14.20 14.09 -19.76
N TYR A 147 12.99 13.53 -19.75
CA TYR A 147 12.09 13.48 -20.90
C TYR A 147 10.92 14.42 -20.70
#